data_AF-A0A844IEV5-F1
#
_entry.id   AF-A0A844IEV5-F1
#
_cell.length_a   1.000
_cell.length_b   1.000
_cell.length_c   1.000
_cell.angle_alpha   90.00
_cell.angle_beta   90.00
_cell.angle_gamma   90.00
#
_symmetry.space_group_name_H-M   'P 1'
#
loop_
_entity.id
_entity.type
_entity.pdbx_description
1 polymer ?
#
loop_
_entity_poly.entity_id
_entity_poly.type
_entity_poly.pdbx_seq_one_letter_code
_entity_poly.pdbx_strand_id
1 'polypeptide(L)' 'MNSNFHIWTLTPTDVYKTLTTTPQGLSEVETNLRLKQSGYHELPEPQTPELGWAIWAVIWVNIFLFNTSPNQYY' A
#
# COMPACT_ATOMS: atom_id res chain seq x y z
N MET A 1 10.22 14.28 -25.98
CA MET A 1 10.75 14.77 -24.69
C MET A 1 9.66 14.55 -23.65
N ASN A 2 9.85 13.58 -22.76
CA ASN A 2 8.83 13.14 -21.80
C ASN A 2 9.03 13.93 -20.50
N SER A 3 8.35 15.07 -20.40
CA SER A 3 8.44 15.94 -19.24
C SER A 3 7.55 15.39 -18.13
N ASN A 4 8.17 14.74 -17.15
CA ASN A 4 7.56 14.28 -15.90
C ASN A 4 7.12 15.48 -15.04
N PHE A 5 6.10 16.21 -15.48
CA PHE A 5 5.46 17.23 -14.64
C PHE A 5 4.52 16.52 -13.67
N HIS A 6 4.62 16.88 -12.40
CA HIS A 6 3.70 16.35 -11.40
C HIS A 6 2.29 16.91 -11.67
N ILE A 7 1.27 16.06 -11.62
CA ILE A 7 -0.11 16.42 -12.00
C ILE A 7 -0.63 17.64 -11.21
N TRP A 8 -0.19 17.82 -9.96
CA TRP A 8 -0.58 18.94 -9.09
C TRP A 8 0.00 20.31 -9.49
N THR A 9 0.92 20.40 -10.46
CA THR A 9 1.45 21.67 -10.96
C THR A 9 0.74 22.14 -12.23
N LEU A 10 -0.20 21.35 -12.75
CA LEU A 10 -0.91 21.61 -14.00
C LEU A 10 -2.22 22.35 -13.76
N THR A 11 -2.65 23.15 -14.74
CA THR A 11 -4.00 23.69 -14.77
C THR A 11 -5.03 22.57 -15.01
N PRO A 12 -6.30 22.71 -14.60
CA PRO A 12 -7.31 21.67 -14.85
C PRO A 12 -7.41 21.28 -16.33
N THR A 13 -7.32 22.24 -17.24
CA THR A 13 -7.33 21.99 -18.70
C THR A 13 -6.15 21.16 -19.18
N ASP A 14 -4.98 21.34 -18.58
CA ASP A 14 -3.79 20.58 -18.92
C ASP A 14 -3.81 19.19 -18.29
N VAL A 15 -4.42 19.03 -17.10
CA VAL A 15 -4.69 17.72 -16.50
C VAL A 15 -5.60 16.89 -17.40
N TYR A 16 -6.67 17.48 -17.93
CA TYR A 16 -7.58 16.80 -18.86
C TYR A 16 -6.88 16.31 -20.12
N LYS A 17 -6.03 17.15 -20.71
CA LYS A 17 -5.20 16.78 -21.87
C LYS A 17 -4.20 15.67 -21.54
N THR A 18 -3.55 15.76 -20.38
CA THR A 18 -2.51 14.81 -19.96
C THR A 18 -3.09 13.44 -19.63
N LEU A 19 -4.22 13.40 -18.93
CA LEU A 19 -4.90 12.16 -18.54
C LEU A 19 -5.88 11.63 -19.59
N THR A 20 -5.94 12.28 -20.76
CA THR A 20 -6.88 11.98 -21.85
C THR A 20 -8.30 11.81 -21.31
N THR A 21 -8.75 12.76 -20.48
CA THR A 21 -10.06 12.71 -19.81
C THR A 21 -10.80 14.02 -19.99
N THR A 22 -12.11 14.02 -19.75
CA THR A 22 -12.97 15.18 -19.94
C THR A 22 -13.50 15.71 -18.62
N PRO A 23 -13.95 16.98 -18.56
CA PRO A 23 -14.65 17.51 -17.40
C PRO A 23 -15.91 16.71 -17.02
N GLN A 24 -16.53 16.03 -17.98
CA GLN A 24 -17.72 15.19 -17.81
C GLN A 24 -17.37 13.79 -17.28
N GLY A 25 -16.09 13.46 -17.13
CA GLY A 25 -15.60 12.16 -16.68
C GLY A 25 -15.20 11.22 -17.81
N LEU A 26 -15.10 9.93 -17.47
CA LEU A 26 -14.77 8.84 -18.39
C LEU A 26 -16.04 8.11 -18.83
N SER A 27 -16.09 7.67 -20.08
CA SER A 27 -17.14 6.77 -20.53
C SER A 27 -16.96 5.38 -19.91
N GLU A 28 -18.04 4.59 -19.86
CA GLU A 28 -17.98 3.21 -19.37
C GLU A 28 -17.01 2.34 -20.18
N VAL A 29 -16.98 2.51 -21.51
CA VAL A 29 -16.07 1.78 -22.41
C VAL A 29 -14.61 2.11 -22.10
N GLU A 30 -14.30 3.39 -21.95
CA GLU A 30 -12.95 3.85 -21.61
C GLU A 30 -12.53 3.41 -20.20
N THR A 31 -13.46 3.43 -19.25
CA THR A 31 -13.22 2.96 -17.87
C THR A 31 -12.86 1.47 -17.86
N ASN A 32 -13.62 0.65 -18.58
CA ASN A 32 -13.34 -0.78 -18.71
C ASN A 32 -12.01 -1.04 -19.43
N LEU A 33 -11.66 -0.22 -20.44
CA LEU A 33 -10.38 -0.32 -21.13
C LEU A 33 -9.22 -0.05 -20.17
N ARG A 34 -9.28 1.06 -19.41
CA ARG A 34 -8.23 1.43 -18.44
C ARG A 34 -8.10 0.43 -17.30
N LEU A 35 -9.23 -0.11 -16.83
CA LEU A 35 -9.24 -1.15 -15.80
C LEU A 35 -8.52 -2.43 -16.26
N LYS A 36 -8.76 -2.86 -17.51
CA LYS A 36 -8.04 -4.01 -18.10
C LYS A 36 -6.54 -3.76 -18.26
N GLN A 37 -6.14 -2.51 -18.50
CA GLN A 37 -4.74 -2.14 -18.71
C GLN A 37 -3.96 -1.95 -17.41
N SER A 38 -4.56 -1.31 -16.40
CA SER A 38 -3.86 -0.90 -15.16
C SER A 38 -4.19 -1.77 -13.95
N GLY A 39 -5.25 -2.57 -14.03
CA GLY A 39 -5.78 -3.32 -12.89
C GLY A 39 -6.55 -2.44 -11.90
N TYR A 40 -6.98 -3.05 -10.80
CA TYR A 40 -7.67 -2.37 -9.72
C TYR A 40 -6.73 -1.47 -8.93
N HIS A 41 -7.24 -0.34 -8.44
CA HIS A 41 -6.50 0.56 -7.55
C HIS A 41 -6.53 0.04 -6.11
N GLU A 42 -6.02 -1.16 -5.93
CA GLU A 42 -5.88 -1.80 -4.63
C GLU A 42 -4.41 -2.03 -4.31
N LEU A 43 -4.07 -1.88 -3.04
CA LEU A 43 -2.74 -2.23 -2.57
C LEU A 43 -2.65 -3.77 -2.52
N PRO A 44 -1.53 -4.35 -2.96
CA PRO A 44 -1.32 -5.79 -2.82
C PRO A 44 -1.33 -6.16 -1.35
N GLU A 45 -1.80 -7.38 -1.05
CA GLU A 45 -1.72 -7.90 0.31
C GLU A 45 -0.26 -7.90 0.79
N PRO A 46 -0.01 -7.50 2.05
CA PRO A 46 1.35 -7.53 2.59
C PRO A 46 1.87 -8.97 2.57
N GLN A 47 3.05 -9.15 1.99
CA GLN A 47 3.60 -10.48 1.69
C GLN A 47 4.00 -11.30 2.92
N THR A 48 4.10 -10.70 4.12
CA THR A 48 4.61 -11.38 5.33
C THR A 48 3.81 -11.06 6.60
N PRO A 49 2.54 -11.47 6.69
CA PRO A 49 1.75 -11.30 7.91
C PRO A 49 2.31 -12.09 9.12
N GLU A 50 3.04 -13.19 8.88
CA GLU A 50 3.61 -14.06 9.91
C GLU A 50 4.76 -13.43 10.71
N LEU A 51 5.45 -12.41 10.18
CA LEU A 51 6.57 -11.77 10.88
C LEU A 51 6.12 -11.07 12.17
N GLY A 52 4.92 -10.48 12.16
CA GLY A 52 4.33 -9.86 13.35
C GLY A 52 4.08 -10.89 14.45
N TRP A 53 3.46 -12.02 14.10
CA TRP A 53 3.19 -13.12 15.04
C TRP A 53 4.47 -13.77 15.56
N ALA A 54 5.48 -13.93 14.71
CA ALA A 54 6.78 -14.48 15.10
C ALA A 54 7.49 -13.58 16.12
N ILE A 55 7.47 -12.26 15.93
CA ILE A 55 8.05 -11.30 16.89
C ILE A 55 7.32 -11.39 18.23
N TRP A 56 5.98 -11.42 18.22
CA TRP A 56 5.18 -11.60 19.43
C TRP A 56 5.52 -12.90 20.16
N ALA A 57 5.67 -14.02 19.45
CA ALA A 57 6.04 -15.31 20.04
C ALA A 57 7.44 -15.28 20.69
N VAL A 58 8.43 -14.66 20.04
CA VAL A 58 9.79 -14.53 20.59
C VAL A 58 9.79 -13.74 21.90
N ILE A 59 9.00 -12.66 21.98
CA ILE A 59 8.85 -11.87 23.21
C ILE A 59 8.29 -12.75 24.34
N TRP A 60 7.23 -13.51 24.07
CA TRP A 60 6.63 -14.42 25.06
C TRP A 60 7.60 -15.51 25.53
N VAL A 61 8.34 -16.13 24.61
CA VAL A 61 9.37 -17.13 24.93
C VAL A 61 10.46 -16.53 25.81
N ASN A 62 10.94 -15.32 25.49
CA ASN A 62 11.95 -14.64 26.28
C ASN A 62 11.45 -14.30 27.69
N ILE A 63 10.22 -13.82 27.84
CA ILE A 63 9.61 -13.56 29.15
C ILE A 63 9.50 -14.87 29.95
N PHE A 64 9.01 -15.94 29.35
CA PHE A 64 8.83 -17.20 30.06
C PHE A 64 10.17 -17.83 30.48
N LEU A 65 11.18 -17.85 29.59
CA LEU A 65 12.47 -18.48 29.84
C LEU A 65 13.39 -17.68 30.76
N PHE A 66 13.38 -16.34 30.68
CA PHE A 66 14.35 -15.51 31.42
C PHE A 66 13.75 -14.77 32.62
N ASN A 67 12.43 -14.67 32.75
CA ASN A 67 11.77 -13.99 33.87
C ASN A 67 11.27 -14.98 34.95
N THR A 68 11.44 -16.29 34.75
CA THR A 68 11.12 -17.34 35.73
C THR A 68 12.37 -17.93 36.37
N SER A 69 13.32 -17.08 36.80
CA SER A 69 14.25 -17.50 37.85
C SER A 69 13.56 -17.28 39.20
N PRO A 70 13.00 -18.30 39.88
CA PRO A 70 12.64 -18.12 41.27
C PRO A 70 13.93 -17.74 41.99
N ASN A 71 13.95 -16.59 42.67
CA ASN A 71 15.04 -16.25 43.58
C ASN A 71 15.17 -17.39 44.61
N GLN A 72 16.08 -18.34 44.36
CA GLN A 72 16.43 -19.40 45.28
C GLN A 72 17.41 -18.82 46.31
N TYR A 73 16.93 -17.90 47.15
CA TYR A 73 17.66 -17.43 48.33
C TYR A 73 16.66 -17.20 49.47
N TYR A 74 16.35 -18.27 50.19
CA TYR A 74 16.38 -18.42 51.66
C TYR A 74 15.61 -19.68 52.08
#